data_AF-A0A4Y1ZJC6-F1
#
_entry.id   AF-A0A4Y1ZJC6-F1
#
_cell.length_a   1.000
_cell.length_b   1.000
_cell.length_c   1.000
_cell.angle_alpha   90.00
_cell.angle_beta   90.00
_cell.angle_gamma   90.00
#
_symmetry.space_group_name_H-M   'P 1'
#
loop_
_entity.id
_entity.type
_entity.pdbx_description
1 polymer ?
#
loop_
_entity_poly.entity_id
_entity_poly.type
_entity_poly.pdbx_seq_one_letter_code
_entity_poly.pdbx_strand_id
1 'polypeptide(L)' 'KAVTVFDATDKVEEFEKKLKYWVDYIKNGSLDCFPLTKGFGEELESDIPADILNEFEIHLLSLVDDFNSYFTKRLHEN' A
#
# COMPACT_ATOMS: atom_id res chain seq x y z
N LYS A 1 -2.90 12.89 24.66
CA LYS A 1 -2.99 11.41 24.76
C LYS A 1 -1.56 10.88 24.60
N ALA A 2 -1.05 10.11 25.56
CA ALA A 2 0.30 9.54 25.45
C ALA A 2 0.26 8.41 24.42
N VAL A 3 1.15 8.45 23.43
CA VAL A 3 1.33 7.37 22.45
C VAL A 3 2.21 6.32 23.10
N THR A 4 1.72 5.09 23.18
CA THR A 4 2.45 3.96 23.72
C THR A 4 3.10 3.15 22.60
N VAL A 5 4.03 2.25 22.96
CA VAL A 5 4.63 1.31 22.00
C VAL A 5 3.56 0.41 21.38
N PHE A 6 2.52 0.03 22.14
CA PHE A 6 1.38 -0.71 21.61
C PHE A 6 0.63 0.07 20.52
N ASP A 7 0.37 1.37 20.75
CA ASP A 7 -0.24 2.24 19.72
C ASP A 7 0.62 2.37 18.46
N ALA A 8 1.95 2.20 18.57
CA ALA A 8 2.86 2.22 17.42
C ALA A 8 2.85 0.88 16.68
N THR A 9 2.86 -0.25 17.40
CA THR A 9 2.76 -1.59 16.81
C THR A 9 1.44 -1.77 16.06
N ASP A 10 0.31 -1.36 16.65
CA ASP A 10 -1.00 -1.46 16.00
C ASP A 10 -1.04 -0.68 14.68
N LYS A 11 -0.45 0.53 14.66
CA LYS A 11 -0.35 1.34 13.44
C LYS A 11 0.54 0.71 12.37
N VAL A 12 1.62 0.04 12.78
CA VAL A 12 2.51 -0.68 11.87
C VAL A 12 1.75 -1.85 11.23
N GLU A 13 1.02 -2.64 12.02
CA GLU A 13 0.21 -3.74 11.51
C GLU A 13 -0.95 -3.26 10.62
N GLU A 14 -1.63 -2.17 11.00
CA GLU A 14 -2.68 -1.56 10.19
C GLU A 14 -2.13 -1.09 8.84
N PHE A 15 -0.94 -0.48 8.84
CA PHE A 15 -0.31 -0.03 7.60
C PHE A 15 0.17 -1.20 6.74
N GLU A 16 0.74 -2.26 7.32
CA GLU A 16 1.09 -3.50 6.60
C GLU A 16 -0.15 -4.09 5.89
N LYS A 17 -1.29 -4.17 6.59
CA LYS A 17 -2.56 -4.63 6.02
C LYS A 17 -3.04 -3.72 4.89
N LYS A 18 -2.89 -2.39 5.06
CA LYS A 18 -3.28 -1.41 4.05
C LYS A 18 -2.44 -1.50 2.78
N LEU A 19 -1.12 -1.68 2.91
CA LEU A 19 -0.23 -1.86 1.75
C LEU A 19 -0.61 -3.12 0.96
N LYS A 20 -0.87 -4.24 1.64
CA LYS A 20 -1.33 -5.48 1.00
C LYS A 20 -2.67 -5.30 0.28
N TYR A 21 -3.61 -4.62 0.93
CA TYR A 21 -4.90 -4.27 0.34
C TYR A 21 -4.75 -3.43 -0.94
N TRP A 22 -3.83 -2.47 -0.96
CA TRP A 22 -3.54 -1.66 -2.16
C TRP A 22 -2.96 -2.48 -3.31
N VAL A 23 -2.04 -3.41 -3.02
CA VAL A 23 -1.50 -4.34 -4.03
C VAL A 23 -2.61 -5.17 -4.67
N ASP A 24 -3.50 -5.74 -3.86
CA ASP A 24 -4.60 -6.56 -4.37
C ASP A 24 -5.60 -5.73 -5.20
N TYR A 25 -5.83 -4.48 -4.82
CA TYR A 25 -6.71 -3.57 -5.58
C TYR A 25 -6.16 -3.26 -6.98
N ILE A 26 -4.86 -2.96 -7.08
CA ILE A 26 -4.22 -2.67 -8.36
C ILE A 26 -4.19 -3.92 -9.25
N LYS A 27 -3.92 -5.09 -8.69
CA LYS A 27 -3.97 -6.37 -9.43
C LYS A 27 -5.34 -6.64 -10.04
N ASN A 28 -6.40 -6.19 -9.37
CA ASN A 28 -7.77 -6.30 -9.87
C ASN A 28 -8.16 -5.14 -10.81
N GLY A 29 -7.22 -4.26 -11.17
CA GLY A 29 -7.44 -3.11 -12.05
C GLY A 29 -8.19 -1.94 -11.39
N SER A 30 -8.37 -1.95 -10.07
CA SER A 30 -9.04 -0.86 -9.35
C SER A 30 -8.05 0.18 -8.83
N LEU A 31 -8.37 1.45 -9.10
CA LEU A 31 -7.62 2.63 -8.63
C LEU A 31 -8.35 3.37 -7.50
N ASP A 32 -9.34 2.77 -6.85
CA ASP A 32 -10.07 3.42 -5.74
C ASP A 32 -9.15 3.79 -4.56
N CYS A 33 -8.02 3.10 -4.41
CA CYS A 33 -7.00 3.39 -3.42
C CYS A 33 -6.12 4.61 -3.80
N PHE A 34 -6.18 5.05 -5.06
CA PHE A 34 -5.38 6.11 -5.66
C PHE A 34 -6.30 7.14 -6.34
N PRO A 35 -7.05 7.94 -5.56
CA PRO A 35 -8.08 8.83 -6.09
C PRO A 35 -7.55 9.86 -7.09
N LEU A 36 -6.29 10.29 -6.96
CA LEU A 36 -5.65 11.18 -7.92
C LEU A 36 -5.42 10.49 -9.28
N THR A 37 -4.90 9.26 -9.28
CA THR A 37 -4.69 8.48 -10.51
C THR A 37 -6.01 8.14 -11.17
N LYS A 38 -7.02 7.77 -10.36
CA LYS A 38 -8.38 7.52 -10.83
C LYS A 38 -8.99 8.76 -11.49
N GLY A 39 -8.94 9.91 -10.80
CA GLY A 39 -9.45 11.17 -11.33
C GLY A 39 -8.75 11.59 -12.61
N PHE A 40 -7.44 11.36 -12.72
CA PHE A 40 -6.69 11.63 -13.95
C PHE A 40 -7.17 10.78 -15.14
N GLY A 41 -7.44 9.49 -14.95
CA GLY A 41 -8.00 8.64 -16.00
C GLY A 41 -9.42 9.07 -16.41
N GLU A 42 -10.25 9.41 -15.42
CA GLU A 42 -11.60 9.92 -15.64
C GLU A 42 -11.60 11.26 -16.42
N GLU A 43 -10.70 12.18 -16.09
CA GLU A 43 -10.54 13.47 -16.79
C GLU A 43 -10.10 13.31 -18.25
N LEU A 44 -9.30 12.27 -18.54
CA LEU A 44 -8.85 11.97 -19.90
C LEU A 44 -9.86 11.15 -20.71
N GLU A 45 -10.99 10.78 -20.12
CA GLU A 45 -11.97 9.83 -20.69
C GLU A 45 -11.29 8.54 -21.21
N SER A 46 -10.20 8.12 -20.56
CA SER A 46 -9.35 7.03 -21.01
C SER A 46 -8.95 6.12 -19.86
N ASP A 47 -8.87 4.82 -20.14
CA ASP A 47 -8.29 3.89 -19.18
C ASP A 47 -6.83 4.23 -18.89
N ILE A 48 -6.41 4.02 -17.64
CA ILE A 48 -5.00 4.16 -17.28
C ILE A 48 -4.20 3.06 -17.99
N PRO A 49 -3.12 3.42 -18.70
CA PRO A 49 -2.26 2.46 -19.37
C PRO A 49 -1.77 1.33 -18.43
N ALA A 50 -1.77 0.10 -18.94
CA ALA A 50 -1.43 -1.09 -18.14
C ALA A 50 0.02 -1.10 -17.63
N ASP A 51 0.93 -0.43 -18.34
CA ASP A 51 2.31 -0.20 -17.92
C ASP A 51 2.37 0.66 -16.65
N ILE A 52 1.54 1.71 -16.54
CA ILE A 52 1.44 2.52 -15.32
C ILE A 52 0.89 1.70 -14.15
N LEU A 53 -0.15 0.88 -14.39
CA LEU A 53 -0.69 -0.01 -13.35
C LEU A 53 0.37 -1.01 -12.85
N ASN A 54 1.16 -1.55 -13.77
CA ASN A 54 2.26 -2.46 -13.44
C ASN A 54 3.39 -1.75 -12.66
N GLU A 55 3.73 -0.51 -12.99
CA GLU A 55 4.68 0.29 -12.20
C GLU A 55 4.18 0.50 -10.77
N PHE A 56 2.90 0.81 -10.57
CA PHE A 56 2.33 0.94 -9.24
C PHE A 56 2.39 -0.38 -8.46
N GLU A 57 2.08 -1.51 -9.10
CA GLU A 57 2.19 -2.83 -8.46
C GLU A 57 3.63 -3.10 -7.99
N ILE A 58 4.62 -2.89 -8.88
CA ILE A 58 6.04 -3.09 -8.55
C ILE A 58 6.47 -2.20 -7.39
N HIS A 59 6.10 -0.92 -7.41
CA HIS A 59 6.44 0.00 -6.33
C HIS A 59 5.78 -0.35 -5.01
N LEU A 60 4.52 -0.77 -5.00
CA LEU A 60 3.83 -1.20 -3.80
C LEU A 60 4.44 -2.49 -3.22
N LEU A 61 4.80 -3.46 -4.07
CA LEU A 61 5.48 -4.67 -3.63
C LEU A 61 6.84 -4.34 -2.99
N SER A 62 7.64 -3.49 -3.63
CA SER A 62 8.91 -3.01 -3.05
C SER A 62 8.68 -2.31 -1.71
N LEU A 63 7.65 -1.47 -1.61
CA LEU A 63 7.31 -0.76 -0.38
C LEU A 63 6.89 -1.71 0.75
N VAL A 64 6.15 -2.78 0.43
CA VAL A 64 5.81 -3.84 1.39
C VAL A 64 7.09 -4.51 1.91
N ASP A 65 8.01 -4.87 1.02
CA ASP A 65 9.25 -5.54 1.40
C ASP A 65 10.14 -4.63 2.26
N ASP A 66 10.31 -3.37 1.86
CA ASP A 66 11.07 -2.36 2.61
C ASP A 66 10.44 -2.09 3.98
N PHE A 67 9.11 -1.96 4.03
CA PHE A 67 8.38 -1.74 5.28
C PHE A 67 8.54 -2.93 6.26
N ASN A 68 8.42 -4.16 5.75
CA ASN A 68 8.60 -5.37 6.55
C ASN A 68 10.05 -5.57 7.01
N SER A 69 11.02 -5.15 6.20
CA SER A 69 12.44 -5.15 6.56
C SER A 69 12.71 -4.19 7.72
N TYR A 70 12.18 -2.96 7.61
CA TYR A 70 12.35 -1.91 8.62
C TYR A 70 11.67 -2.25 9.95
N PHE A 71 10.40 -2.66 9.93
CA PHE A 71 9.65 -3.03 11.13
C PHE A 71 9.76 -4.53 11.45
N THR A 72 10.97 -5.07 11.31
CA THR A 72 11.27 -6.51 11.37
C THR A 72 10.43 -7.21 12.45
N LYS A 73 9.65 -8.24 12.09
CA LYS A 73 8.78 -9.00 13.02
C LYS A 73 9.51 -9.70 14.19
N ARG A 74 10.80 -9.41 14.40
CA ARG A 74 11.68 -9.96 15.45
C ARG A 74 11.34 -9.49 16.87
N LEU A 75 10.24 -8.76 17.09
CA LEU A 75 9.77 -8.45 18.44
C LEU A 75 8.84 -9.53 19.04
N HIS A 76 8.54 -10.59 18.28
CA HIS A 76 7.75 -11.75 18.76
C HIS A 76 8.59 -13.01 19.03
N GLU A 77 9.79 -12.87 19.56
CA GLU A 77 10.51 -13.99 20.19
C GLU A 77 10.56 -13.74 21.70
N ASN A 78 9.56 -14.25 22.43
CA ASN A 78 9.61 -14.58 23.85
C ASN A 78 8.56 -15.66 24.15
#